data_AF-A0A1N7MYT2-F1
#
_entry.id   AF-A0A1N7MYT2-F1
#
_cell.length_a   1.000
_cell.length_b   1.000
_cell.length_c   1.000
_cell.angle_alpha   90.00
_cell.angle_beta   90.00
_cell.angle_gamma   90.00
#
_symmetry.space_group_name_H-M   'P 1'
#
loop_
_entity.id
_entity.type
_entity.pdbx_description
1 polymer ?
#
loop_
_entity_poly.entity_id
_entity_poly.type
_entity_poly.pdbx_seq_one_letter_code
_entity_poly.pdbx_strand_id
1 'polypeptide(L)'
;MKKIVYLNIILIFLILVASVAVFYGYNFPMPFDFIKNFKDYGIQYIFIVFLIIGLLAYLFASVKSKQNNFKNRFLYIFLLLNCLFLGFLVFKGSSEYMKRTKALTLLENEYVKQAKKDIEKDHVTYKFAGGFTDSVYNEKTENQIDSIYKNYGITYFNTGCIVDFMHLKAQGKYQETVKPYLIKRNGKNWELKMKSEIEKIKN
;
A
#
# COMPACT_ATOMS: atom_id res chain seq x y z
N MET A 1 -41.90 4.46 3.01
CA MET A 1 -41.04 5.63 3.27
C MET A 1 -39.87 5.31 4.20
N LYS A 2 -40.10 4.86 5.45
CA LYS A 2 -39.02 4.52 6.42
C LYS A 2 -37.94 3.59 5.83
N LYS A 3 -38.36 2.50 5.16
CA LYS A 3 -37.44 1.55 4.50
C LYS A 3 -36.46 2.21 3.51
N ILE A 4 -36.94 3.10 2.64
CA ILE A 4 -36.11 3.77 1.61
C ILE A 4 -35.14 4.77 2.26
N VAL A 5 -35.57 5.44 3.33
CA VAL A 5 -34.69 6.33 4.10
C VAL A 5 -33.53 5.51 4.71
N TYR A 6 -33.82 4.37 5.33
CA TYR A 6 -32.77 3.48 5.86
C TYR A 6 -31.83 2.99 4.75
N LEU A 7 -32.33 2.60 3.59
CA LEU A 7 -31.50 2.19 2.46
C LEU A 7 -30.55 3.31 2.00
N ASN A 8 -31.01 4.55 1.94
CA ASN A 8 -30.16 5.69 1.58
C ASN A 8 -29.07 5.94 2.65
N ILE A 9 -29.41 5.84 3.94
CA ILE A 9 -28.43 6.00 5.03
C ILE A 9 -27.34 4.92 4.94
N ILE A 10 -27.75 3.66 4.79
CA ILE A 10 -26.83 2.53 4.62
C ILE A 10 -25.94 2.75 3.39
N LEU A 11 -26.51 3.20 2.28
CA LEU A 11 -25.78 3.42 1.04
C LEU A 11 -24.75 4.56 1.17
N ILE A 12 -25.09 5.66 1.84
CA ILE A 12 -24.13 6.74 2.14
C ILE A 12 -22.96 6.19 2.97
N PHE A 13 -23.25 5.39 4.00
CA PHE A 13 -22.20 4.77 4.81
C PHE A 13 -21.30 3.85 3.97
N LEU A 14 -21.89 3.04 3.09
CA LEU A 14 -21.13 2.18 2.17
C LEU A 14 -20.25 3.00 1.21
N ILE A 15 -20.73 4.14 0.72
CA ILE A 15 -19.93 5.04 -0.14
C ILE A 15 -18.73 5.59 0.64
N LEU A 16 -18.91 6.00 1.89
CA LEU A 16 -17.80 6.46 2.73
C LEU A 16 -16.76 5.35 2.93
N VAL A 17 -17.19 4.13 3.26
CA VAL A 17 -16.26 3.00 3.40
C VAL A 17 -15.56 2.66 2.08
N ALA A 18 -16.30 2.60 0.98
CA ALA A 18 -15.75 2.31 -0.34
C ALA A 18 -14.74 3.36 -0.77
N SER A 19 -14.97 4.63 -0.43
CA SER A 19 -14.06 5.72 -0.76
C SER A 19 -12.68 5.57 -0.09
N VAL A 20 -12.65 5.19 1.19
CA VAL A 20 -11.40 4.89 1.91
C VAL A 20 -10.73 3.65 1.32
N ALA A 21 -11.51 2.63 0.95
CA ALA A 21 -10.99 1.44 0.29
C ALA A 21 -10.37 1.76 -1.09
N VAL A 22 -10.97 2.67 -1.85
CA VAL A 22 -10.42 3.16 -3.13
C VAL A 22 -9.07 3.83 -2.89
N PHE A 23 -8.98 4.73 -1.91
CA PHE A 23 -7.70 5.37 -1.56
C PHE A 23 -6.59 4.37 -1.28
N TYR A 24 -6.91 3.36 -0.48
CA TYR A 24 -5.98 2.28 -0.22
C TYR A 24 -5.60 1.53 -1.50
N GLY A 25 -6.57 1.23 -2.37
CA GLY A 25 -6.30 0.62 -3.68
C GLY A 25 -5.30 1.39 -4.53
N TYR A 26 -5.39 2.73 -4.54
CA TYR A 26 -4.43 3.61 -5.23
C TYR A 26 -3.03 3.59 -4.62
N ASN A 27 -2.95 3.45 -3.29
CA ASN A 27 -1.70 3.51 -2.53
C ASN A 27 -1.14 2.12 -2.17
N PHE A 28 -1.79 1.05 -2.59
CA PHE A 28 -1.30 -0.31 -2.36
C PHE A 28 0.12 -0.45 -2.94
N PRO A 29 1.08 -1.03 -2.18
CA PRO A 29 0.92 -1.81 -0.96
C PRO A 29 1.30 -1.08 0.34
N MET A 30 1.06 0.23 0.44
CA MET A 30 1.21 0.95 1.70
C MET A 30 0.40 0.26 2.82
N PRO A 31 0.92 0.16 4.07
CA PRO A 31 0.16 -0.38 5.19
C PRO A 31 -1.21 0.29 5.34
N PHE A 32 -2.24 -0.51 5.58
CA PHE A 32 -3.58 0.02 5.76
C PHE A 32 -3.72 0.70 7.12
N ASP A 33 -3.97 2.00 7.12
CA ASP A 33 -4.35 2.78 8.29
C ASP A 33 -5.63 3.56 7.96
N PHE A 34 -6.76 3.13 8.52
CA PHE A 34 -8.05 3.75 8.24
C PHE A 34 -8.09 5.22 8.67
N ILE A 35 -7.51 5.57 9.82
CA ILE A 35 -7.59 6.93 10.38
C ILE A 35 -6.76 7.88 9.53
N LYS A 36 -5.54 7.47 9.17
CA LYS A 36 -4.65 8.25 8.32
C LYS A 36 -5.24 8.39 6.91
N ASN A 37 -5.67 7.28 6.31
CA ASN A 37 -6.30 7.29 4.99
C ASN A 37 -7.56 8.15 4.97
N PHE A 38 -8.38 8.12 6.01
CA PHE A 38 -9.58 8.95 6.11
C PHE A 38 -9.26 10.45 6.19
N LYS A 39 -8.20 10.84 6.91
CA LYS A 39 -7.72 12.23 6.98
C LYS A 39 -7.16 12.70 5.64
N ASP A 40 -6.37 11.86 4.98
CA ASP A 40 -5.62 12.23 3.77
C ASP A 40 -6.45 12.11 2.47
N TYR A 41 -7.55 11.32 2.49
CA TYR A 41 -8.39 11.07 1.31
C TYR A 41 -9.08 12.31 0.74
N GLY A 42 -9.23 13.37 1.54
CA GLY A 42 -9.97 14.56 1.12
C GLY A 42 -11.47 14.28 1.02
N ILE A 43 -12.09 13.87 2.13
CA ILE A 43 -13.53 13.57 2.23
C ILE A 43 -14.46 14.68 1.71
N GLN A 44 -13.94 15.92 1.68
CA GLN A 44 -14.59 17.08 1.08
C GLN A 44 -15.06 16.82 -0.36
N TYR A 45 -14.28 16.09 -1.16
CA TYR A 45 -14.65 15.73 -2.53
C TYR A 45 -15.87 14.81 -2.59
N ILE A 46 -16.03 13.89 -1.63
CA ILE A 46 -17.22 13.04 -1.55
C ILE A 46 -18.45 13.90 -1.23
N PHE A 47 -18.33 14.85 -0.29
CA PHE A 47 -19.43 15.73 0.05
C PHE A 47 -19.85 16.60 -1.14
N ILE A 48 -18.90 17.09 -1.94
CA ILE A 48 -19.20 17.80 -3.19
C ILE A 48 -19.97 16.89 -4.15
N VAL A 49 -19.57 15.63 -4.31
CA VAL A 49 -20.30 14.67 -5.14
C VAL A 49 -21.71 14.40 -4.60
N PHE A 50 -21.89 14.27 -3.28
CA PHE A 50 -23.22 14.13 -2.68
C PHE A 50 -24.12 15.35 -2.92
N LEU A 51 -23.56 16.56 -2.88
CA LEU A 51 -24.30 17.78 -3.22
C LEU A 51 -24.76 17.76 -4.68
N ILE A 52 -23.88 17.37 -5.60
CA ILE A 52 -24.21 17.25 -7.03
C ILE A 52 -25.30 16.19 -7.24
N ILE A 53 -25.16 15.00 -6.63
CA ILE A 53 -26.17 13.94 -6.71
C ILE A 53 -27.50 14.40 -6.12
N GLY A 54 -27.48 15.13 -5.00
CA GLY A 54 -28.67 15.71 -4.37
C GLY A 54 -29.37 16.70 -5.30
N LEU A 55 -28.62 17.60 -5.93
CA LEU A 55 -29.15 18.56 -6.90
C LEU A 55 -29.76 17.87 -8.12
N LEU A 56 -29.07 16.87 -8.68
CA LEU A 56 -29.60 16.08 -9.79
C LEU A 56 -30.89 15.35 -9.39
N ALA A 57 -30.90 14.70 -8.23
CA ALA A 57 -32.09 14.01 -7.73
C ALA A 57 -33.27 14.98 -7.52
N TYR A 58 -32.99 16.20 -7.06
CA TYR A 58 -34.00 17.26 -6.92
C TYR A 58 -34.59 17.67 -8.28
N LEU A 59 -33.74 17.91 -9.28
CA LEU A 59 -34.17 18.27 -10.64
C LEU A 59 -35.05 17.19 -11.25
N PHE A 60 -34.62 15.92 -11.20
CA PHE A 60 -35.41 14.80 -11.71
C PHE A 60 -36.73 14.60 -10.93
N ALA A 61 -36.71 14.78 -9.61
CA ALA A 61 -37.91 14.66 -8.78
C ALA A 61 -38.92 15.80 -9.01
N SER A 62 -38.48 16.95 -9.53
CA SER A 62 -39.31 18.12 -9.82
C SER A 62 -40.20 17.94 -11.05
N VAL A 63 -39.83 17.03 -11.96
CA VAL A 63 -40.65 16.69 -13.13
C VAL A 63 -41.99 16.11 -12.66
N LYS A 64 -43.12 16.72 -13.08
CA LYS A 64 -44.47 16.29 -12.69
C LYS A 64 -44.71 14.85 -13.17
N SER A 65 -45.18 13.99 -12.25
CA SER A 65 -45.56 12.61 -12.52
C SER A 65 -46.75 12.26 -11.64
N LYS A 66 -47.70 11.50 -12.21
CA LYS A 66 -48.97 11.13 -11.57
C LYS A 66 -48.82 10.08 -10.45
N GLN A 67 -47.67 9.41 -10.36
CA GLN A 67 -47.54 8.15 -9.62
C GLN A 67 -47.01 8.28 -8.18
N ASN A 68 -46.26 9.34 -7.85
CA ASN A 68 -45.60 9.47 -6.55
C ASN A 68 -45.40 10.94 -6.13
N ASN A 69 -45.58 11.22 -4.84
CA ASN A 69 -45.27 12.53 -4.26
C ASN A 69 -43.77 12.85 -4.40
N PHE A 70 -43.44 14.13 -4.53
CA PHE A 70 -42.07 14.64 -4.72
C PHE A 70 -41.02 13.95 -3.85
N LYS A 71 -41.27 13.88 -2.54
CA LYS A 71 -40.36 13.28 -1.55
C LYS A 71 -39.98 11.84 -1.86
N ASN A 72 -40.95 11.01 -2.28
CA ASN A 72 -40.66 9.60 -2.60
C ASN A 72 -39.82 9.51 -3.87
N ARG A 73 -40.14 10.31 -4.90
CA ARG A 73 -39.37 10.34 -6.15
C ARG A 73 -37.92 10.75 -5.90
N PHE A 74 -37.72 11.81 -5.11
CA PHE A 74 -36.39 12.25 -4.70
C PHE A 74 -35.60 11.13 -4.04
N LEU A 75 -36.17 10.46 -3.03
CA LEU A 75 -35.48 9.39 -2.31
C LEU A 75 -35.13 8.18 -3.20
N TYR A 76 -35.96 7.84 -4.18
CA TYR A 76 -35.66 6.77 -5.14
C TYR A 76 -34.58 7.15 -6.14
N ILE A 77 -34.66 8.36 -6.71
CA ILE A 77 -33.65 8.85 -7.66
C ILE A 77 -32.30 9.03 -6.96
N PHE A 78 -32.30 9.62 -5.76
CA PHE A 78 -31.11 9.77 -4.94
C PHE A 78 -30.48 8.41 -4.62
N LEU A 79 -31.29 7.41 -4.25
CA LEU A 79 -30.80 6.05 -4.04
C LEU A 79 -30.15 5.46 -5.30
N LEU A 80 -30.82 5.59 -6.45
CA LEU A 80 -30.33 5.06 -7.73
C LEU A 80 -29.00 5.71 -8.14
N LEU A 81 -28.91 7.03 -8.07
CA LEU A 81 -27.69 7.76 -8.40
C LEU A 81 -26.52 7.41 -7.46
N ASN A 82 -26.79 7.24 -6.16
CA ASN A 82 -25.77 6.80 -5.21
C ASN A 82 -25.36 5.34 -5.44
N CYS A 83 -26.25 4.45 -5.89
CA CYS A 83 -25.87 3.09 -6.27
C CYS A 83 -24.93 3.09 -7.47
N LEU A 84 -25.20 3.93 -8.47
CA LEU A 84 -24.31 4.11 -9.63
C LEU A 84 -22.95 4.65 -9.19
N PHE A 85 -22.94 5.65 -8.30
CA PHE A 85 -21.70 6.22 -7.79
C PHE A 85 -20.88 5.20 -6.98
N LEU A 86 -21.53 4.42 -6.10
CA LEU A 86 -20.87 3.33 -5.39
C LEU A 86 -20.28 2.29 -6.36
N GLY A 87 -21.03 1.88 -7.38
CA GLY A 87 -20.55 0.96 -8.41
C GLY A 87 -19.32 1.50 -9.13
N PHE A 88 -19.31 2.80 -9.46
CA PHE A 88 -18.16 3.49 -10.05
C PHE A 88 -16.94 3.47 -9.11
N LEU A 89 -17.11 3.78 -7.82
CA LEU A 89 -16.02 3.73 -6.84
C LEU A 89 -15.42 2.33 -6.75
N VAL A 90 -16.26 1.31 -6.59
CA VAL A 90 -15.81 -0.09 -6.49
C VAL A 90 -15.07 -0.51 -7.77
N PHE A 91 -15.59 -0.17 -8.95
CA PHE A 91 -14.93 -0.48 -10.21
C PHE A 91 -13.55 0.18 -10.32
N LYS A 92 -13.45 1.49 -10.05
CA LYS A 92 -12.18 2.23 -10.15
C LYS A 92 -11.17 1.75 -9.12
N GLY A 93 -11.59 1.58 -7.86
CA GLY A 93 -10.73 1.08 -6.79
C GLY A 93 -10.20 -0.32 -7.07
N SER A 94 -11.08 -1.23 -7.49
CA SER A 94 -10.69 -2.61 -7.83
C SER A 94 -9.75 -2.66 -9.02
N SER A 95 -10.02 -1.87 -10.07
CA SER A 95 -9.17 -1.79 -11.26
C SER A 95 -7.76 -1.31 -10.92
N GLU A 96 -7.64 -0.24 -10.12
CA GLU A 96 -6.34 0.28 -9.71
C GLU A 96 -5.59 -0.70 -8.79
N TYR A 97 -6.30 -1.30 -7.83
CA TYR A 97 -5.72 -2.32 -6.95
C TYR A 97 -5.17 -3.51 -7.75
N MET A 98 -5.92 -4.00 -8.74
CA MET A 98 -5.46 -5.08 -9.62
C MET A 98 -4.23 -4.67 -10.44
N LYS A 99 -4.20 -3.44 -10.95
CA LYS A 99 -3.05 -2.90 -11.69
C LYS A 99 -1.81 -2.83 -10.80
N ARG A 100 -1.93 -2.30 -9.58
CA ARG A 100 -0.85 -2.22 -8.59
C ARG A 100 -0.37 -3.60 -8.16
N THR A 101 -1.27 -4.54 -7.95
CA THR A 101 -0.94 -5.93 -7.61
C THR A 101 -0.14 -6.59 -8.74
N LYS A 102 -0.55 -6.43 -10.01
CA LYS A 102 0.21 -6.95 -11.15
C LYS A 102 1.61 -6.34 -11.24
N ALA A 103 1.72 -5.02 -11.06
CA ALA A 103 3.01 -4.33 -11.03
C ALA A 103 3.91 -4.85 -9.88
N LEU A 104 3.33 -5.10 -8.70
CA LEU A 104 4.06 -5.65 -7.56
C LEU A 104 4.58 -7.05 -7.88
N THR A 105 3.76 -7.93 -8.44
CA THR A 105 4.18 -9.29 -8.82
C THR A 105 5.29 -9.28 -9.87
N LEU A 106 5.23 -8.37 -10.86
CA LEU A 106 6.32 -8.22 -11.83
C LEU A 106 7.62 -7.81 -11.12
N LEU A 107 7.54 -6.82 -10.23
CA LEU A 107 8.69 -6.36 -9.45
C LEU A 107 9.25 -7.46 -8.54
N GLU A 108 8.39 -8.18 -7.80
CA GLU A 108 8.77 -9.34 -6.99
C GLU A 108 9.53 -10.39 -7.82
N ASN A 109 9.08 -10.68 -9.04
CA ASN A 109 9.76 -11.62 -9.93
C ASN A 109 11.14 -11.10 -10.38
N GLU A 110 11.31 -9.80 -10.60
CA GLU A 110 12.62 -9.21 -10.88
C GLU A 110 13.56 -9.37 -9.68
N TYR A 111 13.07 -9.12 -8.47
CA TYR A 111 13.83 -9.32 -7.24
C TYR A 111 14.20 -10.80 -7.01
N VAL A 112 13.29 -11.74 -7.29
CA VAL A 112 13.60 -13.18 -7.23
C VAL A 112 14.67 -13.55 -8.26
N LYS A 113 14.60 -13.03 -9.49
CA LYS A 113 15.64 -13.24 -10.51
C LYS A 113 16.99 -12.67 -10.05
N GLN A 114 16.99 -11.49 -9.45
CA GLN A 114 18.19 -10.89 -8.90
C GLN A 114 18.77 -11.73 -7.76
N ALA A 115 17.93 -12.19 -6.82
CA ALA A 115 18.35 -13.07 -5.73
C ALA A 115 19.06 -14.33 -6.25
N LYS A 116 18.53 -14.96 -7.31
CA LYS A 116 19.17 -16.14 -7.93
C LYS A 116 20.55 -15.82 -8.50
N LYS A 117 20.70 -14.70 -9.23
CA LYS A 117 22.00 -14.25 -9.76
C LYS A 117 23.01 -13.96 -8.65
N ASP A 118 22.54 -13.37 -7.56
CA ASP A 118 23.38 -13.03 -6.40
C ASP A 118 23.83 -14.30 -5.67
N ILE A 119 22.94 -15.28 -5.51
CA ILE A 119 23.27 -16.62 -4.98
C ILE A 119 24.32 -17.31 -5.87
N GLU A 120 24.16 -17.28 -7.19
CA GLU A 120 25.12 -17.87 -8.15
C GLU A 120 26.51 -17.23 -8.05
N LYS A 121 26.59 -15.94 -7.70
CA LYS A 121 27.83 -15.20 -7.47
C LYS A 121 28.40 -15.38 -6.06
N ASP A 122 27.77 -16.22 -5.24
CA ASP A 122 28.08 -16.39 -3.82
C ASP A 122 28.09 -15.03 -3.07
N HIS A 123 27.19 -14.11 -3.43
CA HIS A 123 27.17 -12.77 -2.86
C HIS A 123 25.79 -12.11 -2.93
N VAL A 124 25.20 -11.83 -1.76
CA VAL A 124 23.84 -11.29 -1.59
C VAL A 124 23.89 -9.78 -1.32
N THR A 125 23.06 -9.00 -2.00
CA THR A 125 22.94 -7.56 -1.79
C THR A 125 21.58 -7.18 -1.20
N TYR A 126 21.56 -6.73 0.05
CA TYR A 126 20.36 -6.15 0.66
C TYR A 126 20.27 -4.67 0.36
N LYS A 127 19.20 -4.28 -0.33
CA LYS A 127 18.88 -2.88 -0.58
C LYS A 127 17.95 -2.37 0.50
N PHE A 128 18.24 -1.19 1.04
CA PHE A 128 17.40 -0.54 2.05
C PHE A 128 17.26 0.96 1.75
N ALA A 129 16.09 1.51 2.08
CA ALA A 129 15.82 2.94 2.06
C ALA A 129 15.89 3.49 3.49
N GLY A 130 16.43 4.68 3.69
CA GLY A 130 16.63 5.21 5.05
C GLY A 130 17.48 6.48 5.18
N GLY A 131 17.87 7.11 4.08
CA GLY A 131 18.61 8.37 4.08
C GLY A 131 20.10 8.25 4.41
N PHE A 132 20.83 9.36 4.20
CA PHE A 132 22.21 9.50 4.64
C PHE A 132 22.23 9.49 6.17
N THR A 133 22.59 8.37 6.78
CA THR A 133 23.16 8.44 8.11
C THR A 133 24.54 9.07 7.93
N ASP A 134 24.76 10.28 8.46
CA ASP A 134 26.12 10.66 8.85
C ASP A 134 26.68 9.44 9.58
N SER A 135 27.85 8.95 9.13
CA SER A 135 28.42 7.73 9.64
C SER A 135 28.48 7.84 11.16
N VAL A 136 27.61 7.10 11.86
CA VAL A 136 27.57 7.09 13.33
C VAL A 136 28.93 6.62 13.88
N TYR A 137 29.71 5.96 13.02
CA TYR A 137 31.04 5.46 13.28
C TYR A 137 32.09 6.18 12.43
N ASN A 138 33.35 6.10 12.85
CA ASN A 138 34.47 6.52 12.01
C ASN A 138 34.70 5.52 10.86
N GLU A 139 35.42 5.95 9.83
CA GLU A 139 35.72 5.14 8.62
C GLU A 139 36.35 3.77 8.95
N LYS A 140 37.21 3.70 9.97
CA LYS A 140 37.85 2.45 10.38
C LYS A 140 36.83 1.44 10.89
N THR A 141 35.91 1.88 11.75
CA THR A 141 34.84 1.03 12.29
C THR A 141 33.86 0.62 11.19
N GLU A 142 33.51 1.51 10.26
CA GLU A 142 32.67 1.16 9.10
C GLU A 142 33.32 0.10 8.22
N ASN A 143 34.60 0.26 7.88
CA ASN A 143 35.36 -0.72 7.10
C ASN A 143 35.43 -2.10 7.80
N GLN A 144 35.48 -2.12 9.13
CA GLN A 144 35.43 -3.36 9.91
C GLN A 144 34.05 -4.01 9.86
N ILE A 145 32.98 -3.22 9.99
CA ILE A 145 31.60 -3.70 9.86
C ILE A 145 31.34 -4.25 8.45
N ASP A 146 31.80 -3.55 7.41
CA ASP A 146 31.67 -4.00 6.02
C ASP A 146 32.46 -5.28 5.75
N SER A 147 33.65 -5.41 6.34
CA SER A 147 34.44 -6.64 6.32
C SER A 147 33.68 -7.81 6.96
N ILE A 148 33.00 -7.59 8.09
CA ILE A 148 32.13 -8.60 8.70
C ILE A 148 31.01 -8.98 7.74
N TYR A 149 30.28 -8.02 7.16
CA TYR A 149 29.21 -8.33 6.21
C TYR A 149 29.71 -9.17 5.02
N LYS A 150 30.87 -8.81 4.46
CA LYS A 150 31.50 -9.55 3.36
C LYS A 150 31.85 -10.98 3.74
N ASN A 151 32.31 -11.24 4.97
CA ASN A 151 32.58 -12.60 5.44
C ASN A 151 31.33 -13.49 5.44
N TYR A 152 30.17 -12.91 5.73
CA TYR A 152 28.87 -13.59 5.65
C TYR A 152 28.27 -13.61 4.24
N GLY A 153 28.98 -13.07 3.23
CA GLY A 153 28.53 -13.04 1.84
C GLY A 153 27.51 -11.96 1.53
N ILE A 154 27.49 -10.88 2.31
CA ILE A 154 26.42 -9.87 2.28
C ILE A 154 27.03 -8.50 2.01
N THR A 155 26.33 -7.71 1.20
CA THR A 155 26.52 -6.27 1.08
C THR A 155 25.21 -5.57 1.35
N TYR A 156 25.27 -4.45 2.05
CA TYR A 156 24.13 -3.55 2.23
C TYR A 156 24.29 -2.35 1.30
N PHE A 157 23.23 -2.01 0.58
CA PHE A 157 23.22 -0.89 -0.36
C PHE A 157 22.07 0.06 -0.04
N ASN A 158 22.41 1.31 0.30
CA ASN A 158 21.43 2.35 0.57
C ASN A 158 20.87 2.89 -0.75
N THR A 159 19.55 2.80 -0.95
CA THR A 159 18.86 3.33 -2.14
C THR A 159 18.39 4.78 -1.98
N GLY A 160 18.76 5.45 -0.89
CA GLY A 160 18.47 6.86 -0.61
C GLY A 160 17.35 7.08 0.41
N CYS A 161 16.77 8.28 0.40
CA CYS A 161 15.79 8.74 1.38
C CYS A 161 14.34 8.37 1.06
N ILE A 162 14.04 7.94 -0.18
CA ILE A 162 12.67 7.73 -0.62
C ILE A 162 12.25 6.30 -0.27
N VAL A 163 11.26 6.20 0.61
CA VAL A 163 10.62 4.93 0.95
C VAL A 163 9.53 4.63 -0.07
N ASP A 164 9.81 3.70 -0.99
CA ASP A 164 8.81 3.16 -1.89
C ASP A 164 8.29 1.81 -1.37
N PHE A 165 7.01 1.78 -0.98
CA PHE A 165 6.35 0.58 -0.46
C PHE A 165 6.30 -0.58 -1.47
N MET A 166 6.31 -0.30 -2.78
CA MET A 166 6.40 -1.34 -3.81
C MET A 166 7.76 -2.06 -3.72
N HIS A 167 8.84 -1.29 -3.70
CA HIS A 167 10.20 -1.83 -3.59
C HIS A 167 10.43 -2.50 -2.24
N LEU A 168 9.94 -1.93 -1.13
CA LEU A 168 10.04 -2.57 0.19
C LEU A 168 9.37 -3.93 0.20
N LYS A 169 8.14 -4.03 -0.33
CA LYS A 169 7.41 -5.30 -0.35
C LYS A 169 8.07 -6.31 -1.28
N ALA A 170 8.54 -5.88 -2.44
CA ALA A 170 9.26 -6.76 -3.37
C ALA A 170 10.63 -7.22 -2.84
N GLN A 171 11.35 -6.37 -2.11
CA GLN A 171 12.59 -6.73 -1.40
C GLN A 171 12.34 -7.83 -0.36
N GLY A 172 11.14 -7.92 0.21
CA GLY A 172 10.74 -9.05 1.06
C GLY A 172 10.86 -10.39 0.34
N LYS A 173 10.44 -10.48 -0.93
CA LYS A 173 10.61 -11.69 -1.75
C LYS A 173 12.06 -12.01 -2.06
N TYR A 174 12.90 -10.99 -2.26
CA TYR A 174 14.34 -11.17 -2.35
C TYR A 174 14.90 -11.81 -1.07
N GLN A 175 14.58 -11.24 0.10
CA GLN A 175 15.02 -11.73 1.41
C GLN A 175 14.58 -13.18 1.67
N GLU A 176 13.32 -13.50 1.39
CA GLU A 176 12.79 -14.87 1.47
C GLU A 176 13.57 -15.85 0.58
N THR A 177 13.94 -15.41 -0.63
CA THR A 177 14.64 -16.25 -1.62
C THR A 177 16.09 -16.54 -1.22
N VAL A 178 16.82 -15.56 -0.69
CA VAL A 178 18.24 -15.71 -0.31
C VAL A 178 18.43 -16.38 1.05
N LYS A 179 17.42 -16.33 1.94
CA LYS A 179 17.52 -16.84 3.31
C LYS A 179 17.96 -18.30 3.42
N PRO A 180 17.39 -19.27 2.65
CA PRO A 180 17.86 -20.65 2.70
C PRO A 180 19.32 -20.81 2.30
N TYR A 181 19.77 -20.06 1.28
CA TYR A 181 21.17 -20.05 0.83
C TYR A 181 22.10 -19.50 1.92
N LEU A 182 21.76 -18.38 2.56
CA LEU A 182 22.58 -17.82 3.64
C LEU A 182 22.66 -18.74 4.86
N ILE A 183 21.58 -19.45 5.19
CA ILE A 183 21.60 -20.49 6.25
C ILE A 183 22.49 -21.66 5.84
N LYS A 184 22.46 -22.10 4.58
CA LYS A 184 23.34 -23.16 4.08
C LYS A 184 24.82 -22.74 4.13
N ARG A 185 25.12 -21.50 3.74
CA ARG A 185 26.48 -20.93 3.72
C ARG A 185 27.05 -20.71 5.12
N ASN A 186 26.28 -20.04 5.99
CA ASN A 186 26.79 -19.50 7.27
C ASN A 186 26.29 -20.27 8.50
N GLY A 187 25.42 -21.26 8.31
CA GLY A 187 24.79 -22.04 9.37
C GLY A 187 23.54 -21.38 9.97
N LYS A 188 22.84 -22.13 10.83
CA LYS A 188 21.69 -21.58 11.59
C LYS A 188 22.14 -20.45 12.51
N ASN A 189 21.27 -19.46 12.70
CA ASN A 189 21.49 -18.29 13.56
C ASN A 189 22.68 -17.40 13.14
N TRP A 190 23.12 -17.45 11.89
CA TRP A 190 24.21 -16.61 11.38
C TRP A 190 23.95 -15.11 11.58
N GLU A 191 22.70 -14.65 11.48
CA GLU A 191 22.33 -13.24 11.71
C GLU A 191 22.65 -12.78 13.14
N LEU A 192 22.46 -13.64 14.14
CA LEU A 192 22.77 -13.34 15.53
C LEU A 192 24.28 -13.31 15.77
N LYS A 193 25.02 -14.24 15.15
CA LYS A 193 26.48 -14.28 15.23
C LYS A 193 27.10 -13.03 14.60
N MET A 194 26.68 -12.70 13.38
CA MET A 194 27.10 -11.50 12.66
C MET A 194 26.82 -10.23 13.46
N LYS A 195 25.60 -10.09 14.02
CA LYS A 195 25.26 -8.95 14.89
C LYS A 195 26.17 -8.89 16.12
N SER A 196 26.43 -10.01 16.78
CA SER A 196 27.33 -10.06 17.93
C SER A 196 28.77 -9.67 17.58
N GLU A 197 29.28 -10.07 16.41
CA GLU A 197 30.59 -9.62 15.92
C GLU A 197 30.64 -8.11 15.72
N ILE A 198 29.59 -7.53 15.14
CA ILE A 198 29.49 -6.08 14.94
C ILE A 198 29.42 -5.33 16.28
N GLU A 199 28.61 -5.79 17.24
CA GLU A 199 28.48 -5.14 18.55
C GLU A 199 29.79 -5.15 19.36
N LYS A 200 30.68 -6.13 19.14
CA LYS A 200 32.02 -6.15 19.77
C LYS A 200 32.98 -5.10 19.22
N ILE A 201 32.69 -4.53 18.05
CA ILE A 201 33.52 -3.49 17.42
C ILE A 201 32.98 -2.09 17.74
N LYS A 202 31.68 -2.00 18.06
CA LYS A 202 31.03 -0.74 18.48
C LYS A 202 31.36 -0.35 19.92
N ASN A 203 31.60 -1.34 20.78
CA ASN A 203 32.06 -1.17 22.17
C ASN A 203 33.59 -1.14 22.23
#